data_AF-A0A7J3F8L4-F1
#
_entry.id   AF-A0A7J3F8L4-F1
#
_cell.length_a   1.000
_cell.length_b   1.000
_cell.length_c   1.000
_cell.angle_alpha   90.00
_cell.angle_beta   90.00
_cell.angle_gamma   90.00
#
_symmetry.space_group_name_H-M   'P 1'
#
loop_
_entity.id
_entity.type
_entity.pdbx_description
1 polymer ?
#
loop_
_entity_poly.entity_id
_entity_poly.type
_entity_poly.pdbx_seq_one_letter_code
_entity_poly.pdbx_strand_id
1 'polypeptide(L)'
;MLLKISRTMILSVILLCSLLTASHAAVWNTLRVNASPVTAESPKVILQPGIAGTSIIYTNNTSATVNVEATCWRVQSGISYIPNGETYTVVNIEPVNLSRSFLLISFGGGISGNQPEQDVIVSGRFASASQLRFERMGTNNPANFGWYVIEALGNQISVQSGTTQFAQTETQKDVPIEDVGDAGKCIVVLSRRSTGTDRTQYNKAFVTGELTSTTNLRLRREGTGTTVVVEWFVVKFNDSTTIQTGETIVSTSNPTIQSINPVNTSRAWLYFTWRATANGLAQVSVRGWLENAGEIRFFRRTTIGTCYVRWFVIEMPETPIKVNVQRGFHDSTTNNEYVKNIKIALVDLETAFSFTTCDSTGTGTAFPRPFWVESITNATNLRLQRWYTGQTSDHNWQVIELGRAKYDFVLKIVNKASENWKVRLRAYAQSNIERLVNCTIYFRNEAGISNQIQILNGAYSQNHGDWINLEGSGSIYLAMKISAKNSETTFIYAFLEVLIPNTLTYNLMLIEFRIS
;
A
#
# COMPACT_ATOMS: atom_id res chain seq x y z
N MET A 1 70.84 -15.44 33.87
CA MET A 1 72.11 -15.51 33.11
C MET A 1 72.02 -16.68 32.13
N LEU A 2 72.00 -16.38 30.82
CA LEU A 2 71.92 -17.26 29.64
C LEU A 2 70.71 -18.22 29.49
N LEU A 3 69.70 -17.74 28.75
CA LEU A 3 68.59 -18.51 28.22
C LEU A 3 69.11 -19.52 27.18
N LYS A 4 68.99 -20.83 27.44
CA LYS A 4 69.27 -21.89 26.45
C LYS A 4 68.19 -21.87 25.38
N ILE A 5 68.40 -21.11 24.32
CA ILE A 5 67.61 -21.21 23.10
C ILE A 5 67.92 -22.58 22.46
N SER A 6 66.90 -23.42 22.32
CA SER A 6 67.08 -24.75 21.74
C SER A 6 67.48 -24.61 20.26
N ARG A 7 68.41 -25.46 19.81
CA ARG A 7 68.90 -25.49 18.42
C ARG A 7 67.76 -25.63 17.40
N THR A 8 66.62 -26.19 17.80
CA THR A 8 65.42 -26.33 16.97
C THR A 8 64.73 -24.99 16.70
N MET A 9 64.75 -24.06 17.66
CA MET A 9 64.11 -22.76 17.49
C MET A 9 64.94 -21.82 16.60
N ILE A 10 66.28 -21.94 16.66
CA ILE A 10 67.20 -21.21 15.76
C ILE A 10 67.04 -21.70 14.32
N LEU A 11 66.87 -23.01 14.11
CA LEU A 11 66.64 -23.56 12.76
C LEU A 11 65.28 -23.10 12.19
N SER A 12 64.22 -23.05 13.01
CA SER A 12 62.90 -22.57 12.58
C SER A 12 62.89 -21.08 12.22
N VAL A 13 63.62 -20.24 12.97
CA VAL A 13 63.73 -18.79 12.68
C VAL A 13 64.60 -18.52 11.45
N ILE A 14 65.67 -19.29 11.23
CA ILE A 14 66.51 -19.20 10.02
C ILE A 14 65.75 -19.69 8.77
N LEU A 15 64.91 -20.72 8.90
CA LEU A 15 64.04 -21.18 7.80
C LEU A 15 62.94 -20.17 7.47
N LEU A 16 62.39 -19.47 8.48
CA LEU A 16 61.39 -18.43 8.29
C LEU A 16 61.98 -17.14 7.68
N CYS A 17 63.24 -16.81 7.98
CA CYS A 17 63.92 -15.64 7.42
C CYS A 17 64.46 -15.86 5.99
N SER A 18 64.79 -17.10 5.61
CA SER A 18 65.27 -17.41 4.24
C SER A 18 64.14 -17.52 3.20
N LEU A 19 62.89 -17.57 3.64
CA LEU A 19 61.69 -17.52 2.78
C LEU A 19 61.22 -16.09 2.44
N LEU A 20 61.87 -15.06 3.01
CA LEU A 20 61.61 -13.65 2.72
C LEU A 20 62.71 -13.07 1.82
N THR A 21 62.94 -13.68 0.66
CA THR A 21 63.60 -12.96 -0.44
C THR A 21 62.52 -12.26 -1.26
N ALA A 22 62.61 -10.94 -1.34
CA ALA A 22 61.76 -10.15 -2.23
C ALA A 22 62.09 -10.55 -3.68
N SER A 23 61.28 -11.41 -4.28
CA SER A 23 61.37 -11.72 -5.70
C SER A 23 60.48 -10.76 -6.48
N HIS A 24 61.14 -9.79 -7.11
CA HIS A 24 60.59 -9.02 -8.21
C HIS A 24 60.66 -9.90 -9.48
N ALA A 25 59.75 -10.89 -9.59
CA ALA A 25 59.56 -11.66 -10.82
C ALA A 25 58.23 -12.43 -10.78
N ALA A 26 57.57 -12.53 -11.94
CA ALA A 26 56.31 -13.24 -12.16
C ALA A 26 56.45 -14.77 -12.07
N VAL A 27 56.88 -15.29 -10.92
CA VAL A 27 56.90 -16.71 -10.62
C VAL A 27 56.20 -16.93 -9.30
N TRP A 28 55.02 -17.55 -9.37
CA TRP A 28 54.23 -17.91 -8.20
C TRP A 28 54.98 -18.97 -7.39
N ASN A 29 55.52 -18.60 -6.23
CA ASN A 29 55.98 -19.58 -5.25
C ASN A 29 54.75 -20.32 -4.71
N THR A 30 54.47 -21.49 -5.27
CA THR A 30 53.40 -22.37 -4.78
C THR A 30 53.94 -23.08 -3.55
N LEU A 31 53.62 -22.57 -2.36
CA LEU A 31 53.95 -23.24 -1.11
C LEU A 31 53.10 -24.52 -0.99
N ARG A 32 53.61 -25.66 -1.48
CA ARG A 32 52.99 -26.97 -1.26
C ARG A 32 53.26 -27.41 0.17
N VAL A 33 52.34 -27.08 1.07
CA VAL A 33 52.28 -27.71 2.39
C VAL A 33 51.71 -29.12 2.20
N ASN A 34 52.58 -30.12 2.12
CA ASN A 34 52.19 -31.53 2.21
C ASN A 34 51.82 -31.87 3.67
N ALA A 35 50.77 -31.25 4.19
CA ALA A 35 50.07 -31.78 5.35
C ALA A 35 49.16 -32.91 4.84
N SER A 36 49.46 -34.15 5.23
CA SER A 36 48.56 -35.30 5.08
C SER A 36 47.15 -34.90 5.50
N PRO A 37 46.11 -35.30 4.73
CA PRO A 37 45.08 -34.39 4.26
C PRO A 37 44.43 -33.63 5.40
N VAL A 38 44.49 -32.30 5.34
CA VAL A 38 43.57 -31.44 6.08
C VAL A 38 42.19 -31.69 5.48
N THR A 39 41.47 -32.69 6.00
CA THR A 39 40.08 -32.91 5.64
C THR A 39 39.28 -31.78 6.23
N ALA A 40 38.88 -30.82 5.39
CA ALA A 40 37.89 -29.83 5.80
C ALA A 40 36.60 -30.58 6.14
N GLU A 41 36.17 -30.50 7.40
CA GLU A 41 34.89 -31.06 7.81
C GLU A 41 33.77 -30.31 7.06
N SER A 42 32.79 -31.05 6.53
CA SER A 42 31.62 -30.45 5.90
C SER A 42 30.90 -29.51 6.89
N PRO A 43 30.38 -28.36 6.42
CA PRO A 43 29.70 -27.43 7.30
C PRO A 43 28.45 -28.06 7.94
N LYS A 44 28.38 -28.01 9.27
CA LYS A 44 27.26 -28.53 10.05
C LYS A 44 26.01 -27.64 9.97
N VAL A 45 26.17 -26.38 9.58
CA VAL A 45 25.04 -25.50 9.27
C VAL A 45 25.15 -25.05 7.82
N ILE A 46 24.05 -25.20 7.09
CA ILE A 46 23.97 -24.85 5.67
C ILE A 46 22.80 -23.90 5.40
N LEU A 47 22.91 -23.12 4.33
CA LEU A 47 21.84 -22.30 3.81
C LEU A 47 21.11 -23.01 2.67
N GLN A 48 19.80 -22.81 2.61
CA GLN A 48 18.94 -23.23 1.52
C GLN A 48 18.10 -22.03 1.04
N PRO A 49 17.69 -21.99 -0.24
CA PRO A 49 16.81 -20.94 -0.74
C PRO A 49 15.51 -20.87 0.05
N GLY A 50 15.00 -19.66 0.24
CA GLY A 50 13.65 -19.44 0.74
C GLY A 50 12.58 -19.62 -0.33
N ILE A 51 11.32 -19.34 0.04
CA ILE A 51 10.18 -19.30 -0.91
C ILE A 51 9.75 -17.88 -1.28
N ALA A 52 10.37 -16.87 -0.67
CA ALA A 52 10.02 -15.47 -0.84
C ALA A 52 11.27 -14.67 -1.20
N GLY A 53 11.13 -13.69 -2.11
CA GLY A 53 12.30 -13.00 -2.70
C GLY A 53 13.11 -13.92 -3.62
N THR A 54 14.32 -13.50 -3.97
CA THR A 54 15.26 -14.34 -4.74
C THR A 54 16.54 -14.54 -3.94
N SER A 55 16.85 -15.80 -3.64
CA SER A 55 18.05 -16.15 -2.88
C SER A 55 19.02 -16.98 -3.72
N ILE A 56 20.26 -16.53 -3.79
CA ILE A 56 21.36 -17.23 -4.46
C ILE A 56 22.23 -17.83 -3.36
N ILE A 57 22.36 -19.16 -3.35
CA ILE A 57 23.25 -19.88 -2.44
C ILE A 57 24.56 -20.16 -3.19
N TYR A 58 25.70 -19.77 -2.62
CA TYR A 58 27.00 -19.98 -3.26
C TYR A 58 27.49 -21.42 -3.07
N THR A 59 28.53 -21.81 -3.81
CA THR A 59 28.98 -23.21 -4.03
C THR A 59 29.29 -24.04 -2.78
N ASN A 60 29.48 -23.42 -1.61
CA ASN A 60 29.73 -24.11 -0.33
C ASN A 60 28.49 -24.16 0.60
N ASN A 61 27.35 -23.60 0.20
CA ASN A 61 26.15 -23.41 1.02
C ASN A 61 26.39 -22.64 2.33
N THR A 62 27.50 -21.91 2.47
CA THR A 62 27.83 -21.11 3.67
C THR A 62 27.81 -19.61 3.43
N SER A 63 27.41 -19.18 2.25
CA SER A 63 27.03 -17.80 1.98
C SER A 63 25.84 -17.71 1.05
N ALA A 64 25.13 -16.58 1.13
CA ALA A 64 23.98 -16.29 0.28
C ALA A 64 23.83 -14.81 -0.03
N THR A 65 23.26 -14.50 -1.19
CA THR A 65 22.67 -13.19 -1.48
C THR A 65 21.16 -13.32 -1.49
N VAL A 66 20.48 -12.45 -0.74
CA VAL A 66 19.03 -12.32 -0.67
C VAL A 66 18.62 -11.05 -1.37
N ASN A 67 17.78 -11.16 -2.39
CA ASN A 67 17.20 -10.04 -3.09
C ASN A 67 15.72 -9.90 -2.71
N VAL A 68 15.37 -8.71 -2.25
CA VAL A 68 14.03 -8.33 -1.81
C VAL A 68 13.74 -6.91 -2.30
N GLU A 69 12.48 -6.57 -2.38
CA GLU A 69 11.97 -5.28 -2.82
C GLU A 69 11.30 -4.63 -1.62
N ALA A 70 11.40 -3.30 -1.47
CA ALA A 70 10.80 -2.61 -0.34
C ALA A 70 9.36 -2.15 -0.64
N THR A 71 8.49 -2.19 0.37
CA THR A 71 7.15 -1.57 0.26
C THR A 71 7.27 -0.07 0.02
N CYS A 72 6.52 0.44 -0.94
CA CYS A 72 6.52 1.83 -1.32
C CYS A 72 5.17 2.54 -1.13
N TRP A 73 4.22 1.91 -0.43
CA TRP A 73 2.90 2.47 -0.17
C TRP A 73 2.60 2.52 1.33
N ARG A 74 1.83 3.51 1.72
CA ARG A 74 1.25 3.63 3.06
C ARG A 74 -0.19 4.12 2.93
N VAL A 75 -1.08 3.54 3.72
CA VAL A 75 -2.47 3.93 3.85
C VAL A 75 -2.75 4.30 5.30
N GLN A 76 -3.40 5.43 5.49
CA GLN A 76 -4.03 5.81 6.75
C GLN A 76 -5.52 5.92 6.50
N SER A 77 -6.36 5.58 7.49
CA SER A 77 -7.81 5.62 7.31
C SER A 77 -8.55 5.92 8.61
N GLY A 78 -9.81 6.30 8.47
CA GLY A 78 -10.69 6.48 9.61
C GLY A 78 -12.12 6.81 9.22
N ILE A 79 -12.99 6.77 10.22
CA ILE A 79 -14.33 7.34 10.17
C ILE A 79 -14.35 8.52 11.15
N SER A 80 -14.94 9.62 10.73
CA SER A 80 -15.12 10.80 11.58
C SER A 80 -16.42 11.52 11.23
N TYR A 81 -16.70 12.61 11.94
CA TYR A 81 -17.88 13.43 11.70
C TYR A 81 -17.59 14.92 11.94
N ILE A 82 -18.33 15.78 11.24
CA ILE A 82 -18.43 17.20 11.54
C ILE A 82 -19.59 17.38 12.53
N PRO A 83 -19.38 17.91 13.74
CA PRO A 83 -20.44 18.09 14.74
C PRO A 83 -21.58 19.01 14.28
N ASN A 84 -22.74 18.89 14.94
CA ASN A 84 -23.83 19.85 14.79
C ASN A 84 -23.35 21.24 15.24
N GLY A 85 -23.70 22.28 14.49
CA GLY A 85 -23.21 23.65 14.71
C GLY A 85 -21.91 23.97 13.96
N GLU A 86 -21.16 22.95 13.53
CA GLU A 86 -19.85 23.14 12.89
C GLU A 86 -19.90 22.94 11.38
N THR A 87 -19.03 23.65 10.66
CA THR A 87 -18.85 23.55 9.19
C THR A 87 -17.60 22.77 8.81
N TYR A 88 -16.70 22.48 9.76
CA TYR A 88 -15.49 21.73 9.50
C TYR A 88 -15.03 20.92 10.71
N THR A 89 -14.16 19.95 10.45
CA THR A 89 -13.37 19.27 11.48
C THR A 89 -11.95 19.01 10.95
N VAL A 90 -11.00 18.84 11.86
CA VAL A 90 -9.61 18.51 11.55
C VAL A 90 -9.29 17.12 12.10
N VAL A 91 -8.61 16.32 11.28
CA VAL A 91 -8.11 15.00 11.68
C VAL A 91 -6.59 15.03 11.58
N ASN A 92 -5.91 14.73 12.68
CA ASN A 92 -4.46 14.55 12.67
C ASN A 92 -4.11 13.19 12.08
N ILE A 93 -3.06 13.16 11.26
CA ILE A 93 -2.54 11.97 10.60
C ILE A 93 -1.02 11.91 10.81
N GLU A 94 -0.44 10.72 10.62
CA GLU A 94 1.01 10.61 10.47
C GLU A 94 1.45 11.46 9.27
N PRO A 95 2.54 12.24 9.38
CA PRO A 95 2.98 13.14 8.32
C PRO A 95 3.19 12.41 6.99
N VAL A 96 2.65 12.96 5.90
CA VAL A 96 2.78 12.44 4.53
C VAL A 96 3.44 13.44 3.58
N ASN A 97 3.95 12.96 2.46
CA ASN A 97 4.40 13.81 1.36
C ASN A 97 3.23 14.23 0.46
N LEU A 98 2.87 15.52 0.48
CA LEU A 98 1.72 16.06 -0.27
C LEU A 98 1.86 15.92 -1.81
N SER A 99 3.08 15.86 -2.34
CA SER A 99 3.31 15.61 -3.78
C SER A 99 3.14 14.14 -4.18
N ARG A 100 2.89 13.25 -3.21
CA ARG A 100 2.81 11.79 -3.39
C ARG A 100 1.67 11.18 -2.61
N SER A 101 0.72 12.00 -2.18
CA SER A 101 -0.42 11.57 -1.37
C SER A 101 -1.70 12.14 -1.91
N PHE A 102 -2.75 11.34 -1.90
CA PHE A 102 -4.10 11.76 -2.27
C PHE A 102 -5.12 11.20 -1.28
N LEU A 103 -6.32 11.77 -1.30
CA LEU A 103 -7.38 11.50 -0.33
C LEU A 103 -8.61 10.92 -1.05
N LEU A 104 -9.08 9.76 -0.58
CA LEU A 104 -10.42 9.25 -0.91
C LEU A 104 -11.36 9.55 0.24
N ILE A 105 -12.59 9.94 -0.09
CA ILE A 105 -13.61 10.33 0.88
C ILE A 105 -14.95 9.73 0.47
N SER A 106 -15.62 9.11 1.42
CA SER A 106 -17.04 8.77 1.33
C SER A 106 -17.79 9.53 2.41
N PHE A 107 -18.99 10.03 2.09
CA PHE A 107 -19.88 10.63 3.07
C PHE A 107 -21.04 9.66 3.33
N GLY A 108 -21.42 9.49 4.60
CA GLY A 108 -22.38 8.47 5.05
C GLY A 108 -23.74 9.00 5.46
N GLY A 109 -23.99 10.29 5.18
CA GLY A 109 -25.20 10.95 5.64
C GLY A 109 -25.11 11.53 7.05
N GLY A 110 -26.19 12.20 7.48
CA GLY A 110 -26.47 12.47 8.87
C GLY A 110 -27.50 11.49 9.44
N ILE A 111 -28.08 11.85 10.58
CA ILE A 111 -28.94 11.00 11.42
C ILE A 111 -30.45 11.14 11.12
N SER A 112 -30.84 11.85 10.06
CA SER A 112 -32.24 12.18 9.73
C SER A 112 -32.52 12.09 8.23
N GLY A 113 -33.79 11.84 7.86
CA GLY A 113 -34.21 11.62 6.47
C GLY A 113 -34.62 12.85 5.67
N ASN A 114 -34.52 14.03 6.27
CA ASN A 114 -34.87 15.30 5.65
C ASN A 114 -33.69 16.26 5.70
N GLN A 115 -32.51 15.80 5.29
CA GLN A 115 -31.29 16.61 5.34
C GLN A 115 -30.91 17.13 3.96
N PRO A 116 -30.77 18.45 3.78
CA PRO A 116 -30.30 19.03 2.52
C PRO A 116 -28.82 18.72 2.30
N GLU A 117 -28.36 18.90 1.06
CA GLU A 117 -27.00 18.52 0.67
C GLU A 117 -25.91 19.29 1.42
N GLN A 118 -26.15 20.56 1.79
CA GLN A 118 -25.18 21.36 2.53
C GLN A 118 -24.83 20.79 3.91
N ASP A 119 -25.77 20.06 4.52
CA ASP A 119 -25.62 19.51 5.87
C ASP A 119 -24.92 18.15 5.85
N VAL A 120 -24.86 17.47 4.70
CA VAL A 120 -24.44 16.07 4.58
C VAL A 120 -23.19 15.88 3.73
N ILE A 121 -23.09 16.58 2.60
CA ILE A 121 -22.02 16.33 1.63
C ILE A 121 -20.73 16.96 2.16
N VAL A 122 -19.76 16.10 2.45
CA VAL A 122 -18.46 16.47 3.00
C VAL A 122 -17.40 16.38 1.91
N SER A 123 -16.61 17.45 1.82
CA SER A 123 -15.33 17.47 1.09
C SER A 123 -14.17 17.36 2.06
N GLY A 124 -12.99 17.02 1.57
CA GLY A 124 -11.77 17.07 2.36
C GLY A 124 -10.53 17.27 1.54
N ARG A 125 -9.51 17.80 2.21
CA ARG A 125 -8.20 18.16 1.67
C ARG A 125 -7.13 18.03 2.73
N PHE A 126 -5.87 18.02 2.31
CA PHE A 126 -4.76 18.22 3.23
C PHE A 126 -4.73 19.69 3.69
N ALA A 127 -4.78 19.92 5.00
CA ALA A 127 -4.49 21.22 5.59
C ALA A 127 -2.99 21.42 5.80
N SER A 128 -2.27 20.33 6.07
CA SER A 128 -0.82 20.24 6.14
C SER A 128 -0.38 18.80 5.88
N ALA A 129 0.93 18.53 5.91
CA ALA A 129 1.45 17.17 5.81
C ALA A 129 0.92 16.22 6.90
N SER A 130 0.53 16.73 8.07
CA SER A 130 0.07 15.95 9.23
C SER A 130 -1.40 16.19 9.59
N GLN A 131 -2.15 16.93 8.77
CA GLN A 131 -3.54 17.28 9.08
C GLN A 131 -4.43 17.25 7.84
N LEU A 132 -5.57 16.59 8.00
CA LEU A 132 -6.69 16.63 7.06
C LEU A 132 -7.72 17.64 7.55
N ARG A 133 -8.34 18.38 6.62
CA ARG A 133 -9.48 19.25 6.89
C ARG A 133 -10.66 18.75 6.09
N PHE A 134 -11.76 18.48 6.79
CA PHE A 134 -13.03 18.08 6.21
C PHE A 134 -14.05 19.18 6.42
N GLU A 135 -14.81 19.51 5.37
CA GLU A 135 -15.68 20.69 5.33
C GLU A 135 -17.03 20.35 4.69
N ARG A 136 -18.08 20.98 5.22
CA ARG A 136 -19.45 21.05 4.66
C ARG A 136 -19.92 22.51 4.65
N MET A 137 -21.06 22.81 4.02
CA MET A 137 -21.55 24.20 3.93
C MET A 137 -22.60 24.55 4.98
N GLY A 138 -23.40 23.58 5.42
CA GLY A 138 -24.43 23.75 6.43
C GLY A 138 -23.92 23.42 7.85
N THR A 139 -24.77 23.63 8.84
CA THR A 139 -24.45 23.41 10.26
C THR A 139 -25.43 22.49 10.96
N ASN A 140 -26.49 22.02 10.31
CA ASN A 140 -27.51 21.21 10.98
C ASN A 140 -27.17 19.73 10.96
N ASN A 141 -27.35 19.08 12.11
CA ASN A 141 -27.01 17.68 12.37
C ASN A 141 -25.52 17.36 12.17
N PRO A 142 -25.05 16.22 12.70
CA PRO A 142 -23.72 15.72 12.36
C PRO A 142 -23.63 15.25 10.90
N ALA A 143 -22.48 15.47 10.26
CA ALA A 143 -22.16 14.92 8.94
C ALA A 143 -21.07 13.85 9.07
N ASN A 144 -21.39 12.60 8.77
CA ASN A 144 -20.47 11.46 8.92
C ASN A 144 -19.74 11.17 7.61
N PHE A 145 -18.47 10.78 7.71
CA PHE A 145 -17.65 10.47 6.55
C PHE A 145 -16.54 9.46 6.89
N GLY A 146 -16.12 8.71 5.87
CA GLY A 146 -14.92 7.89 5.89
C GLY A 146 -13.84 8.51 5.02
N TRP A 147 -12.58 8.19 5.34
CA TRP A 147 -11.45 8.70 4.59
C TRP A 147 -10.31 7.68 4.50
N TYR A 148 -9.57 7.76 3.40
CA TYR A 148 -8.30 7.08 3.18
C TYR A 148 -7.28 8.08 2.65
N VAL A 149 -6.13 8.18 3.32
CA VAL A 149 -4.92 8.82 2.78
C VAL A 149 -4.08 7.73 2.16
N ILE A 150 -3.83 7.83 0.85
CA ILE A 150 -2.98 6.89 0.12
C ILE A 150 -1.72 7.65 -0.26
N GLU A 151 -0.57 7.17 0.19
CA GLU A 151 0.74 7.76 -0.04
C GLU A 151 1.68 6.77 -0.70
N ALA A 152 2.35 7.22 -1.77
CA ALA A 152 3.57 6.57 -2.23
C ALA A 152 4.77 7.08 -1.43
N LEU A 153 5.45 6.16 -0.75
CA LEU A 153 6.69 6.44 -0.06
C LEU A 153 7.83 6.71 -1.06
N GLY A 154 7.78 6.10 -2.25
CA GLY A 154 8.73 6.31 -3.35
C GLY A 154 8.21 7.27 -4.43
N ASN A 155 8.62 7.07 -5.68
CA ASN A 155 8.26 7.95 -6.81
C ASN A 155 7.10 7.39 -7.65
N GLN A 156 6.35 6.40 -7.14
CA GLN A 156 5.32 5.66 -7.89
C GLN A 156 4.22 6.59 -8.42
N ILE A 157 3.92 7.67 -7.69
CA ILE A 157 2.99 8.70 -8.13
C ILE A 157 3.56 10.11 -7.95
N SER A 158 3.01 11.03 -8.75
CA SER A 158 3.09 12.47 -8.54
C SER A 158 1.68 13.02 -8.43
N VAL A 159 1.42 13.88 -7.45
CA VAL A 159 0.10 14.40 -7.14
C VAL A 159 0.10 15.92 -7.20
N GLN A 160 -0.87 16.45 -7.94
CA GLN A 160 -1.30 17.84 -7.84
C GLN A 160 -2.66 17.89 -7.16
N SER A 161 -2.94 18.97 -6.42
CA SER A 161 -4.24 19.14 -5.76
C SER A 161 -4.66 20.59 -5.75
N GLY A 162 -5.96 20.82 -5.57
CA GLY A 162 -6.49 22.17 -5.39
C GLY A 162 -7.98 22.18 -5.11
N THR A 163 -8.50 23.39 -4.98
CA THR A 163 -9.91 23.68 -4.68
C THR A 163 -10.49 24.52 -5.82
N THR A 164 -11.61 24.07 -6.39
CA THR A 164 -12.32 24.81 -7.45
C THR A 164 -13.78 24.97 -7.08
N GLN A 165 -14.34 26.17 -7.28
CA GLN A 165 -15.75 26.46 -7.00
C GLN A 165 -16.53 26.72 -8.29
N PHE A 166 -17.66 26.03 -8.45
CA PHE A 166 -18.70 26.36 -9.41
C PHE A 166 -19.62 27.43 -8.83
N ALA A 167 -19.83 28.52 -9.55
CA ALA A 167 -20.93 29.44 -9.31
C ALA A 167 -22.28 28.81 -9.68
N GLN A 168 -23.38 29.38 -9.22
CA GLN A 168 -24.71 28.76 -9.30
C GLN A 168 -25.15 28.37 -10.72
N THR A 169 -24.74 29.08 -11.77
CA THR A 169 -25.16 28.84 -13.15
C THR A 169 -24.15 28.02 -13.96
N GLU A 170 -22.95 27.80 -13.45
CA GLU A 170 -21.88 27.12 -14.20
C GLU A 170 -22.10 25.61 -14.21
N THR A 171 -21.89 24.98 -15.36
CA THR A 171 -21.93 23.52 -15.54
C THR A 171 -20.57 22.92 -15.87
N GLN A 172 -19.58 23.76 -16.19
CA GLN A 172 -18.21 23.36 -16.49
C GLN A 172 -17.20 24.33 -15.89
N LYS A 173 -16.05 23.80 -15.47
CA LYS A 173 -14.82 24.55 -15.15
C LYS A 173 -13.65 23.86 -15.84
N ASP A 174 -12.82 24.64 -16.52
CA ASP A 174 -11.50 24.23 -16.99
C ASP A 174 -10.47 24.84 -16.03
N VAL A 175 -9.72 23.98 -15.35
CA VAL A 175 -8.78 24.31 -14.29
C VAL A 175 -7.37 24.09 -14.85
N PRO A 176 -6.57 25.15 -15.02
CA PRO A 176 -5.16 25.01 -15.38
C PRO A 176 -4.43 24.23 -14.29
N ILE A 177 -3.65 23.24 -14.70
CA ILE A 177 -2.77 22.45 -13.84
C ILE A 177 -1.34 22.47 -14.39
N GLU A 178 -0.36 22.12 -13.57
CA GLU A 178 1.00 21.92 -14.06
C GLU A 178 1.04 20.73 -15.01
N ASP A 179 1.94 20.77 -15.99
CA ASP A 179 2.02 19.74 -17.02
C ASP A 179 2.32 18.36 -16.40
N VAL A 180 1.38 17.43 -16.53
CA VAL A 180 1.56 16.04 -16.07
C VAL A 180 2.37 15.20 -17.06
N GLY A 181 2.65 15.70 -18.26
CA GLY A 181 3.43 15.01 -19.31
C GLY A 181 2.70 13.86 -20.02
N ASP A 182 1.84 13.11 -19.31
CA ASP A 182 1.00 12.05 -19.88
C ASP A 182 -0.33 11.95 -19.13
N ALA A 183 -1.40 12.46 -19.76
CA ALA A 183 -2.74 12.42 -19.19
C ALA A 183 -3.33 11.00 -19.14
N GLY A 184 -2.86 10.08 -19.99
CA GLY A 184 -3.27 8.67 -20.00
C GLY A 184 -2.72 7.88 -18.81
N LYS A 185 -1.79 8.46 -18.05
CA LYS A 185 -1.24 7.92 -16.80
C LYS A 185 -1.87 8.57 -15.55
N CYS A 186 -2.94 9.34 -15.70
CA CYS A 186 -3.56 10.07 -14.61
C CYS A 186 -4.95 9.54 -14.24
N ILE A 187 -5.25 9.60 -12.95
CA ILE A 187 -6.62 9.57 -12.44
C ILE A 187 -6.96 10.91 -11.80
N VAL A 188 -8.26 11.23 -11.78
CA VAL A 188 -8.78 12.43 -11.11
C VAL A 188 -9.66 11.99 -9.95
N VAL A 189 -9.25 12.30 -8.73
CA VAL A 189 -9.99 11.99 -7.51
C VAL A 189 -10.66 13.25 -6.99
N LEU A 190 -11.96 13.17 -6.71
CA LEU A 190 -12.77 14.33 -6.30
C LEU A 190 -13.49 14.08 -4.97
N SER A 191 -13.54 15.13 -4.15
CA SER A 191 -14.57 15.30 -3.12
C SER A 191 -15.25 16.65 -3.30
N ARG A 192 -16.43 16.83 -2.71
CA ARG A 192 -17.24 18.05 -2.94
C ARG A 192 -18.04 18.45 -1.71
N ARG A 193 -18.46 19.71 -1.67
CA ARG A 193 -19.47 20.25 -0.76
C ARG A 193 -20.32 21.27 -1.52
N SER A 194 -21.58 21.45 -1.12
CA SER A 194 -22.53 22.29 -1.87
C SER A 194 -23.37 23.16 -0.94
N THR A 195 -23.82 24.31 -1.44
CA THR A 195 -24.70 25.25 -0.70
C THR A 195 -26.18 24.92 -0.79
N GLY A 196 -26.57 23.74 -1.32
CA GLY A 196 -27.98 23.41 -1.49
C GLY A 196 -28.70 23.23 -0.15
N THR A 197 -29.75 24.02 0.05
CA THR A 197 -30.55 24.09 1.27
C THR A 197 -31.78 23.18 1.20
N ASP A 198 -32.01 22.48 0.09
CA ASP A 198 -33.17 21.62 -0.12
C ASP A 198 -32.77 20.19 -0.56
N ARG A 199 -33.48 19.18 -0.06
CA ARG A 199 -33.29 17.76 -0.43
C ARG A 199 -33.59 17.43 -1.90
N THR A 200 -34.24 18.35 -2.62
CA THR A 200 -34.50 18.28 -4.06
C THR A 200 -33.28 18.65 -4.90
N GLN A 201 -32.17 19.05 -4.27
CA GLN A 201 -31.02 19.63 -4.94
C GLN A 201 -29.79 18.72 -5.02
N TYR A 202 -29.81 17.52 -4.43
CA TYR A 202 -28.63 16.64 -4.34
C TYR A 202 -27.92 16.40 -5.68
N ASN A 203 -28.67 16.24 -6.77
CA ASN A 203 -28.09 16.02 -8.10
C ASN A 203 -27.19 17.17 -8.58
N LYS A 204 -27.37 18.38 -8.02
CA LYS A 204 -26.59 19.59 -8.35
C LYS A 204 -25.18 19.60 -7.77
N ALA A 205 -24.93 18.81 -6.72
CA ALA A 205 -23.62 18.68 -6.08
C ALA A 205 -22.68 17.64 -6.71
N PHE A 206 -23.20 16.76 -7.58
CA PHE A 206 -22.40 15.69 -8.18
C PHE A 206 -21.59 16.21 -9.37
N VAL A 207 -20.29 15.92 -9.33
CA VAL A 207 -19.28 16.43 -10.27
C VAL A 207 -18.44 15.27 -10.77
N THR A 208 -18.08 15.31 -12.05
CA THR A 208 -17.06 14.46 -12.67
C THR A 208 -15.84 15.28 -13.05
N GLY A 209 -14.67 14.65 -13.10
CA GLY A 209 -13.42 15.29 -13.53
C GLY A 209 -12.65 14.45 -14.54
N GLU A 210 -12.11 15.08 -15.58
CA GLU A 210 -11.25 14.45 -16.58
C GLU A 210 -10.10 15.38 -16.97
N LEU A 211 -8.96 14.82 -17.39
CA LEU A 211 -7.94 15.61 -18.08
C LEU A 211 -8.29 15.68 -19.56
N THR A 212 -8.30 16.90 -20.11
CA THR A 212 -8.54 17.12 -21.56
C THR A 212 -7.27 17.44 -22.33
N SER A 213 -6.21 17.78 -21.60
CA SER A 213 -4.82 17.86 -22.04
C SER A 213 -3.92 17.53 -20.85
N THR A 214 -2.60 17.54 -21.03
CA THR A 214 -1.65 17.36 -19.92
C THR A 214 -1.61 18.55 -18.96
N THR A 215 -2.27 19.67 -19.28
CA THR A 215 -2.26 20.92 -18.53
C THR A 215 -3.65 21.42 -18.14
N ASN A 216 -4.71 20.66 -18.42
CA ASN A 216 -6.08 21.09 -18.15
C ASN A 216 -6.94 19.98 -17.53
N LEU A 217 -7.39 20.23 -16.29
CA LEU A 217 -8.42 19.47 -15.60
C LEU A 217 -9.79 20.09 -15.90
N ARG A 218 -10.66 19.33 -16.53
CA ARG A 218 -12.07 19.71 -16.74
C ARG A 218 -12.95 19.09 -15.67
N LEU A 219 -13.71 19.93 -14.99
CA LEU A 219 -14.76 19.54 -14.05
C LEU A 219 -16.13 19.82 -14.67
N ARG A 220 -17.10 18.91 -14.51
CA ARG A 220 -18.46 19.07 -15.03
C ARG A 220 -19.53 18.64 -14.04
N ARG A 221 -20.65 19.36 -14.04
CA ARG A 221 -21.89 19.00 -13.34
C ARG A 221 -23.10 19.24 -14.24
N GLU A 222 -24.21 18.55 -13.97
CA GLU A 222 -25.45 18.70 -14.74
C GLU A 222 -26.45 19.65 -14.05
N GLY A 223 -26.55 19.59 -12.72
CA GLY A 223 -27.49 20.43 -11.97
C GLY A 223 -26.91 21.81 -11.62
N THR A 224 -27.73 22.86 -11.79
CA THR A 224 -27.40 24.26 -11.46
C THR A 224 -28.33 24.82 -10.37
N GLY A 225 -28.00 25.99 -9.82
CA GLY A 225 -28.75 26.70 -8.78
C GLY A 225 -28.17 26.54 -7.37
N THR A 226 -27.01 25.88 -7.24
CA THR A 226 -26.22 25.82 -5.99
C THR A 226 -24.75 26.09 -6.32
N THR A 227 -24.01 26.61 -5.35
CA THR A 227 -22.55 26.70 -5.45
C THR A 227 -21.97 25.37 -5.01
N VAL A 228 -20.99 24.84 -5.76
CA VAL A 228 -20.32 23.57 -5.43
C VAL A 228 -18.84 23.80 -5.36
N VAL A 229 -18.23 23.50 -4.21
CA VAL A 229 -16.78 23.48 -4.04
C VAL A 229 -16.29 22.05 -4.23
N VAL A 230 -15.27 21.89 -5.06
CA VAL A 230 -14.65 20.61 -5.42
C VAL A 230 -13.20 20.64 -4.96
N GLU A 231 -12.85 19.72 -4.07
CA GLU A 231 -11.46 19.42 -3.76
C GLU A 231 -11.01 18.32 -4.72
N TRP A 232 -9.94 18.57 -5.47
CA TRP A 232 -9.48 17.68 -6.53
C TRP A 232 -8.03 17.26 -6.31
N PHE A 233 -7.74 16.04 -6.74
CA PHE A 233 -6.40 15.49 -6.88
C PHE A 233 -6.22 14.97 -8.31
N VAL A 234 -5.16 15.41 -8.98
CA VAL A 234 -4.68 14.80 -10.22
C VAL A 234 -3.50 13.92 -9.84
N VAL A 235 -3.67 12.61 -9.94
CA VAL A 235 -2.68 11.61 -9.53
C VAL A 235 -2.11 10.96 -10.78
N LYS A 236 -0.84 11.26 -11.09
CA LYS A 236 -0.09 10.63 -12.17
C LYS A 236 0.68 9.43 -11.64
N PHE A 237 0.57 8.29 -12.31
CA PHE A 237 1.40 7.11 -12.05
C PHE A 237 2.67 7.17 -12.91
N ASN A 238 3.83 7.04 -12.25
CA ASN A 238 5.15 7.10 -12.88
C ASN A 238 5.76 5.71 -13.11
N ASP A 239 5.05 4.65 -12.72
CA ASP A 239 5.46 3.27 -12.91
C ASP A 239 4.71 2.61 -14.09
N SER A 240 4.81 1.28 -14.19
CA SER A 240 4.13 0.51 -15.23
C SER A 240 2.64 0.29 -14.96
N THR A 241 2.02 1.01 -14.02
CA THR A 241 0.54 1.06 -13.88
C THR A 241 -0.08 1.47 -15.21
N THR A 242 -1.14 0.78 -15.64
CA THR A 242 -1.92 1.17 -16.82
C THR A 242 -3.28 1.70 -16.40
N ILE A 243 -3.75 2.72 -17.11
CA ILE A 243 -5.04 3.35 -16.83
C ILE A 243 -5.86 3.33 -18.11
N GLN A 244 -7.12 2.91 -17.97
CA GLN A 244 -8.15 3.13 -18.96
C GLN A 244 -9.19 4.07 -18.37
N THR A 245 -9.67 5.02 -19.14
CA THR A 245 -10.70 5.97 -18.68
C THR A 245 -11.69 6.29 -19.80
N GLY A 246 -12.90 6.68 -19.40
CA GLY A 246 -13.95 7.09 -20.31
C GLY A 246 -15.18 7.61 -19.58
N GLU A 247 -16.20 7.98 -20.34
CA GLU A 247 -17.51 8.36 -19.83
C GLU A 247 -18.58 7.40 -20.33
N THR A 248 -19.37 6.85 -19.41
CA THR A 248 -20.51 5.99 -19.73
C THR A 248 -21.80 6.68 -19.33
N ILE A 249 -22.77 6.70 -20.24
CA ILE A 249 -24.09 7.24 -20.00
C ILE A 249 -24.99 6.13 -19.45
N VAL A 250 -25.54 6.33 -18.25
CA VAL A 250 -26.43 5.41 -17.56
C VAL A 250 -27.81 6.05 -17.46
N SER A 251 -28.75 5.60 -18.30
CA SER A 251 -30.11 6.16 -18.41
C SER A 251 -31.19 5.08 -18.32
N THR A 252 -31.29 4.20 -19.31
CA THR A 252 -32.40 3.23 -19.45
C THR A 252 -31.98 1.76 -19.43
N SER A 253 -30.76 1.44 -19.88
CA SER A 253 -30.23 0.06 -19.89
C SER A 253 -29.64 -0.30 -18.53
N ASN A 254 -30.10 -1.40 -17.93
CA ASN A 254 -29.69 -1.81 -16.59
C ASN A 254 -29.46 -3.33 -16.53
N PRO A 255 -28.20 -3.80 -16.35
CA PRO A 255 -26.97 -3.01 -16.29
C PRO A 255 -26.60 -2.39 -17.65
N THR A 256 -26.02 -1.18 -17.63
CA THR A 256 -25.30 -0.60 -18.77
C THR A 256 -23.92 -1.25 -18.85
N ILE A 257 -23.57 -1.77 -20.02
CA ILE A 257 -22.30 -2.45 -20.30
C ILE A 257 -21.32 -1.45 -20.93
N GLN A 258 -20.08 -1.44 -20.45
CA GLN A 258 -18.98 -0.70 -21.04
C GLN A 258 -17.78 -1.63 -21.25
N SER A 259 -17.40 -1.81 -22.51
CA SER A 259 -16.21 -2.58 -22.88
C SER A 259 -14.94 -1.80 -22.54
N ILE A 260 -13.91 -2.52 -22.11
CA ILE A 260 -12.56 -2.03 -21.86
C ILE A 260 -11.56 -3.01 -22.49
N ASN A 261 -10.31 -2.58 -22.68
CA ASN A 261 -9.25 -3.52 -22.99
C ASN A 261 -9.05 -4.50 -21.82
N PRO A 262 -8.76 -5.78 -22.08
CA PRO A 262 -8.58 -6.77 -21.01
C PRO A 262 -7.57 -6.32 -19.96
N VAL A 263 -7.96 -6.39 -18.68
CA VAL A 263 -7.09 -6.13 -17.51
C VAL A 263 -6.93 -7.38 -16.65
N ASN A 264 -5.84 -7.44 -15.88
CA ASN A 264 -5.71 -8.45 -14.84
C ASN A 264 -6.57 -8.07 -13.61
N THR A 265 -7.70 -8.76 -13.44
CA THR A 265 -8.65 -8.48 -12.36
C THR A 265 -8.07 -8.76 -10.96
N SER A 266 -6.96 -9.47 -10.79
CA SER A 266 -6.34 -9.62 -9.45
C SER A 266 -5.60 -8.37 -8.96
N ARG A 267 -5.28 -7.44 -9.86
CA ARG A 267 -4.52 -6.20 -9.58
C ARG A 267 -5.12 -4.93 -10.19
N ALA A 268 -6.28 -5.07 -10.86
CA ALA A 268 -7.05 -3.98 -11.41
C ALA A 268 -8.25 -3.61 -10.53
N TRP A 269 -8.47 -2.32 -10.36
CA TRP A 269 -9.59 -1.79 -9.59
C TRP A 269 -10.30 -0.67 -10.36
N LEU A 270 -11.57 -0.44 -10.02
CA LEU A 270 -12.44 0.54 -10.67
C LEU A 270 -12.66 1.70 -9.71
N TYR A 271 -12.33 2.92 -10.16
CA TYR A 271 -12.73 4.16 -9.52
C TYR A 271 -13.63 4.94 -10.47
N PHE A 272 -14.66 5.60 -9.94
CA PHE A 272 -15.45 6.51 -10.76
C PHE A 272 -16.11 7.61 -9.93
N THR A 273 -16.41 8.69 -10.63
CA THR A 273 -17.32 9.75 -10.19
C THR A 273 -18.48 9.82 -11.15
N TRP A 274 -19.58 10.47 -10.76
CA TRP A 274 -20.71 10.66 -11.65
C TRP A 274 -21.36 12.01 -11.40
N ARG A 275 -22.15 12.44 -12.37
CA ARG A 275 -23.06 13.60 -12.32
C ARG A 275 -24.43 13.18 -12.81
N ALA A 276 -25.50 13.78 -12.31
CA ALA A 276 -26.88 13.33 -12.54
C ALA A 276 -27.80 14.48 -12.99
N THR A 277 -28.65 14.22 -14.00
CA THR A 277 -29.61 15.23 -14.52
C THR A 277 -30.89 15.33 -13.70
N ALA A 278 -31.20 14.32 -12.89
CA ALA A 278 -32.41 14.27 -12.08
C ALA A 278 -32.08 14.02 -10.60
N ASN A 279 -32.91 14.57 -9.72
CA ASN A 279 -32.83 14.34 -8.28
C ASN A 279 -33.67 13.14 -7.84
N GLY A 280 -33.18 12.46 -6.80
CA GLY A 280 -33.89 11.38 -6.11
C GLY A 280 -32.93 10.26 -5.73
N LEU A 281 -33.34 9.43 -4.77
CA LEU A 281 -32.45 8.43 -4.17
C LEU A 281 -31.90 7.45 -5.23
N ALA A 282 -32.75 6.86 -6.06
CA ALA A 282 -32.35 5.96 -7.15
C ALA A 282 -31.65 6.70 -8.31
N GLN A 283 -32.00 7.97 -8.53
CA GLN A 283 -31.50 8.78 -9.64
C GLN A 283 -30.03 9.16 -9.45
N VAL A 284 -29.60 9.39 -8.21
CA VAL A 284 -28.21 9.79 -7.89
C VAL A 284 -27.35 8.65 -7.34
N SER A 285 -27.90 7.44 -7.18
CA SER A 285 -27.16 6.27 -6.67
C SER A 285 -26.79 5.35 -7.83
N VAL A 286 -25.50 5.38 -8.21
CA VAL A 286 -24.95 4.56 -9.28
C VAL A 286 -24.02 3.52 -8.68
N ARG A 287 -24.31 2.25 -8.98
CA ARG A 287 -23.40 1.15 -8.68
C ARG A 287 -22.57 0.81 -9.91
N GLY A 288 -21.29 0.54 -9.70
CA GLY A 288 -20.38 0.14 -10.77
C GLY A 288 -19.41 -0.94 -10.32
N TRP A 289 -19.09 -1.87 -11.23
CA TRP A 289 -18.14 -2.95 -10.95
C TRP A 289 -17.45 -3.43 -12.22
N LEU A 290 -16.28 -4.04 -12.03
CA LEU A 290 -15.58 -4.80 -13.06
C LEU A 290 -16.20 -6.21 -13.08
N GLU A 291 -16.92 -6.55 -14.15
CA GLU A 291 -17.58 -7.85 -14.29
C GLU A 291 -16.56 -8.94 -14.62
N ASN A 292 -15.67 -8.63 -15.56
CA ASN A 292 -14.59 -9.50 -16.01
C ASN A 292 -13.43 -8.64 -16.55
N ALA A 293 -12.39 -9.27 -17.10
CA ALA A 293 -11.21 -8.57 -17.59
C ALA A 293 -11.52 -7.48 -18.64
N GLY A 294 -12.53 -7.66 -19.48
CA GLY A 294 -12.85 -6.77 -20.60
C GLY A 294 -14.10 -5.92 -20.42
N GLU A 295 -14.73 -5.92 -19.24
CA GLU A 295 -16.06 -5.33 -19.06
C GLU A 295 -16.25 -4.70 -17.68
N ILE A 296 -16.71 -3.44 -17.69
CA ILE A 296 -17.32 -2.79 -16.53
C ILE A 296 -18.84 -2.69 -16.74
N ARG A 297 -19.58 -2.77 -15.63
CA ARG A 297 -21.03 -2.59 -15.60
C ARG A 297 -21.40 -1.46 -14.68
N PHE A 298 -22.42 -0.71 -15.07
CA PHE A 298 -23.07 0.28 -14.24
C PHE A 298 -24.56 0.01 -14.14
N PHE A 299 -25.12 0.22 -12.95
CA PHE A 299 -26.52 -0.07 -12.68
C PHE A 299 -27.15 1.01 -11.80
N ARG A 300 -28.42 1.31 -12.10
CA ARG A 300 -29.31 2.15 -11.29
C ARG A 300 -30.69 1.52 -11.23
N ARG A 301 -31.43 1.74 -10.14
CA ARG A 301 -32.81 1.24 -9.98
C ARG A 301 -33.88 2.18 -10.53
N THR A 302 -33.53 3.01 -11.50
CA THR A 302 -34.48 3.95 -12.14
C THR A 302 -34.07 4.29 -13.55
N THR A 303 -35.08 4.53 -14.38
CA THR A 303 -34.95 5.04 -15.75
C THR A 303 -35.15 6.55 -15.84
N ILE A 304 -35.44 7.22 -14.72
CA ILE A 304 -35.65 8.67 -14.67
C ILE A 304 -34.30 9.39 -14.64
N GLY A 305 -34.14 10.36 -15.54
CA GLY A 305 -32.90 11.12 -15.68
C GLY A 305 -31.73 10.27 -16.15
N THR A 306 -30.54 10.86 -16.09
CA THR A 306 -29.33 10.28 -16.66
C THR A 306 -28.17 10.52 -15.70
N CYS A 307 -27.34 9.49 -15.51
CA CYS A 307 -26.03 9.65 -14.88
C CYS A 307 -24.94 9.57 -15.94
N TYR A 308 -24.02 10.52 -15.93
CA TYR A 308 -22.77 10.45 -16.69
C TYR A 308 -21.68 9.98 -15.73
N VAL A 309 -21.16 8.78 -15.97
CA VAL A 309 -20.19 8.13 -15.10
C VAL A 309 -18.81 8.26 -15.71
N ARG A 310 -17.93 9.03 -15.06
CA ARG A 310 -16.52 9.16 -15.43
C ARG A 310 -15.72 8.12 -14.68
N TRP A 311 -15.19 7.13 -15.40
CA TRP A 311 -14.56 5.95 -14.82
C TRP A 311 -13.07 5.87 -15.14
N PHE A 312 -12.36 5.19 -14.25
CA PHE A 312 -10.95 4.85 -14.37
C PHE A 312 -10.80 3.37 -13.97
N VAL A 313 -10.25 2.56 -14.85
CA VAL A 313 -9.77 1.21 -14.51
C VAL A 313 -8.27 1.30 -14.37
N ILE A 314 -7.79 1.07 -13.16
CA ILE A 314 -6.39 1.20 -12.77
C ILE A 314 -5.83 -0.21 -12.59
N GLU A 315 -4.98 -0.67 -13.51
CA GLU A 315 -4.25 -1.92 -13.37
C GLU A 315 -2.84 -1.65 -12.87
N MET A 316 -2.59 -2.04 -11.61
CA MET A 316 -1.31 -1.89 -10.94
C MET A 316 -0.27 -2.87 -11.51
N PRO A 317 1.03 -2.56 -11.43
CA PRO A 317 2.08 -3.41 -11.97
C PRO A 317 2.16 -4.77 -11.27
N GLU A 318 2.68 -5.79 -11.97
CA GLU A 318 2.92 -7.13 -11.39
C GLU A 318 4.09 -7.14 -10.41
N THR A 319 5.13 -6.42 -10.78
CA THR A 319 6.41 -6.33 -10.10
C THR A 319 6.81 -4.85 -10.06
N PRO A 320 7.53 -4.40 -9.03
CA PRO A 320 7.95 -5.15 -7.84
C PRO A 320 6.82 -5.38 -6.80
N ILE A 321 5.68 -4.69 -6.95
CA ILE A 321 4.66 -4.60 -5.89
C ILE A 321 3.51 -5.55 -6.20
N LYS A 322 3.36 -6.60 -5.40
CA LYS A 322 2.20 -7.50 -5.48
C LYS A 322 0.95 -6.79 -4.94
N VAL A 323 0.22 -6.09 -5.80
CA VAL A 323 -1.12 -5.57 -5.47
C VAL A 323 -2.13 -6.71 -5.51
N ASN A 324 -3.00 -6.73 -4.50
CA ASN A 324 -4.12 -7.65 -4.45
C ASN A 324 -5.43 -6.86 -4.41
N VAL A 325 -6.31 -7.13 -5.37
CA VAL A 325 -7.67 -6.58 -5.41
C VAL A 325 -8.66 -7.71 -5.22
N GLN A 326 -9.34 -7.67 -4.08
CA GLN A 326 -10.51 -8.51 -3.84
C GLN A 326 -11.78 -7.69 -4.04
N ARG A 327 -12.84 -8.35 -4.48
CA ARG A 327 -14.12 -7.72 -4.80
C ARG A 327 -15.27 -8.63 -4.42
N GLY A 328 -16.43 -8.03 -4.22
CA GLY A 328 -17.65 -8.78 -4.03
C GLY A 328 -18.89 -7.91 -4.09
N PHE A 329 -19.99 -8.56 -3.74
CA PHE A 329 -21.33 -7.99 -3.79
C PHE A 329 -22.00 -8.21 -2.44
N HIS A 330 -22.77 -7.23 -2.00
CA HIS A 330 -23.68 -7.35 -0.87
C HIS A 330 -25.05 -6.79 -1.27
N ASP A 331 -26.10 -7.51 -0.91
CA ASP A 331 -27.49 -7.09 -1.11
C ASP A 331 -28.08 -6.70 0.26
N SER A 332 -28.36 -5.40 0.43
CA SER A 332 -29.11 -4.92 1.58
C SER A 332 -30.60 -5.17 1.35
N THR A 333 -31.03 -6.40 1.61
CA THR A 333 -32.42 -6.83 1.42
C THR A 333 -33.40 -6.18 2.41
N THR A 334 -32.90 -5.55 3.48
CA THR A 334 -33.73 -4.86 4.48
C THR A 334 -33.55 -3.35 4.43
N ASN A 335 -34.65 -2.63 4.61
CA ASN A 335 -34.61 -1.16 4.63
C ASN A 335 -34.01 -0.57 5.91
N ASN A 336 -33.78 -1.39 6.95
CA ASN A 336 -33.28 -0.97 8.26
C ASN A 336 -31.80 -1.33 8.50
N GLU A 337 -31.09 -1.90 7.52
CA GLU A 337 -29.68 -2.25 7.69
C GLU A 337 -28.86 -0.97 7.95
N TYR A 338 -28.27 -0.87 9.14
CA TYR A 338 -27.49 0.29 9.56
C TYR A 338 -25.98 0.06 9.34
N VAL A 339 -25.54 -1.16 9.64
CA VAL A 339 -24.16 -1.63 9.50
C VAL A 339 -24.18 -3.01 8.84
N LYS A 340 -23.29 -3.21 7.88
CA LYS A 340 -22.96 -4.51 7.33
C LYS A 340 -21.47 -4.80 7.54
N ASN A 341 -21.18 -5.92 8.17
CA ASN A 341 -19.83 -6.49 8.20
C ASN A 341 -19.71 -7.53 7.09
N ILE A 342 -18.65 -7.40 6.30
CA ILE A 342 -18.33 -8.25 5.15
C ILE A 342 -16.98 -8.90 5.45
N LYS A 343 -16.97 -10.22 5.52
CA LYS A 343 -15.73 -10.99 5.65
C LYS A 343 -14.94 -10.85 4.36
N ILE A 344 -13.69 -10.41 4.47
CA ILE A 344 -12.74 -10.28 3.37
C ILE A 344 -11.55 -11.21 3.62
N ALA A 345 -10.79 -11.51 2.55
CA ALA A 345 -9.49 -12.14 2.69
C ALA A 345 -8.54 -11.24 3.50
N LEU A 346 -7.55 -11.86 4.15
CA LEU A 346 -6.57 -11.15 4.97
C LEU A 346 -5.89 -10.02 4.17
N VAL A 347 -5.85 -8.82 4.74
CA VAL A 347 -5.15 -7.65 4.18
C VAL A 347 -4.29 -6.95 5.24
N ASP A 348 -3.22 -6.29 4.80
CA ASP A 348 -2.43 -5.40 5.64
C ASP A 348 -3.09 -4.01 5.77
N LEU A 349 -3.51 -3.66 6.98
CA LEU A 349 -4.19 -2.40 7.29
C LEU A 349 -3.34 -1.15 7.02
N GLU A 350 -2.02 -1.27 6.97
CA GLU A 350 -1.12 -0.14 6.67
C GLU A 350 -1.03 0.14 5.16
N THR A 351 -1.63 -0.70 4.32
CA THR A 351 -1.54 -0.57 2.85
C THR A 351 -2.85 -0.83 2.12
N ALA A 352 -3.89 -1.23 2.84
CA ALA A 352 -5.19 -1.53 2.28
C ALA A 352 -6.15 -0.35 2.38
N PHE A 353 -6.85 -0.07 1.28
CA PHE A 353 -8.00 0.82 1.26
C PHE A 353 -9.18 0.12 0.58
N SER A 354 -10.36 0.71 0.67
CA SER A 354 -11.55 0.17 0.01
C SER A 354 -12.28 1.24 -0.77
N PHE A 355 -13.01 0.79 -1.79
CA PHE A 355 -13.93 1.61 -2.57
C PHE A 355 -15.22 0.85 -2.74
N THR A 356 -16.32 1.43 -2.26
CA THR A 356 -17.65 0.81 -2.35
C THR A 356 -18.61 1.70 -3.11
N THR A 357 -19.40 1.10 -3.98
CA THR A 357 -20.44 1.81 -4.74
C THR A 357 -21.78 1.14 -4.53
N CYS A 358 -22.86 1.91 -4.62
CA CYS A 358 -24.19 1.40 -4.35
C CYS A 358 -25.27 2.02 -5.22
N ASP A 359 -26.34 1.26 -5.38
CA ASP A 359 -27.61 1.74 -5.90
C ASP A 359 -28.68 1.68 -4.79
N SER A 360 -29.78 2.40 -4.97
CA SER A 360 -30.88 2.45 -4.01
C SER A 360 -32.22 2.29 -4.72
N THR A 361 -33.16 1.58 -4.09
CA THR A 361 -34.55 1.43 -4.56
C THR A 361 -35.40 2.68 -4.38
N GLY A 362 -34.91 3.71 -3.69
CA GLY A 362 -35.75 4.83 -3.29
C GLY A 362 -36.17 5.73 -4.45
N THR A 363 -37.47 6.03 -4.55
CA THR A 363 -38.03 6.89 -5.61
C THR A 363 -38.19 8.36 -5.19
N GLY A 364 -38.01 8.67 -3.90
CA GLY A 364 -38.22 10.02 -3.33
C GLY A 364 -36.93 10.80 -3.07
N THR A 365 -37.03 11.77 -2.15
CA THR A 365 -35.93 12.70 -1.80
C THR A 365 -35.55 12.61 -0.32
N ALA A 366 -35.79 11.47 0.33
CA ALA A 366 -35.48 11.25 1.75
C ALA A 366 -33.98 10.98 1.96
N PHE A 367 -33.14 11.94 1.56
CA PHE A 367 -31.71 11.87 1.76
C PHE A 367 -31.37 11.98 3.25
N PRO A 368 -30.32 11.27 3.71
CA PRO A 368 -29.21 10.69 2.94
C PRO A 368 -29.18 9.15 2.88
N ARG A 369 -30.35 8.49 2.87
CA ARG A 369 -30.50 7.01 2.95
C ARG A 369 -29.60 6.15 2.03
N PRO A 370 -29.24 6.59 0.80
CA PRO A 370 -28.39 5.79 -0.09
C PRO A 370 -26.90 5.85 0.22
N PHE A 371 -26.43 6.76 1.07
CA PHE A 371 -25.00 7.01 1.21
C PHE A 371 -24.40 6.19 2.35
N TRP A 372 -23.45 5.34 2.00
CA TRP A 372 -22.73 4.46 2.91
C TRP A 372 -21.26 4.87 2.98
N VAL A 373 -20.66 4.66 4.14
CA VAL A 373 -19.23 4.76 4.39
C VAL A 373 -18.67 3.37 4.58
N GLU A 374 -17.62 3.08 3.83
CA GLU A 374 -16.80 1.90 3.94
C GLU A 374 -15.62 2.12 4.90
N SER A 375 -15.23 1.08 5.63
CA SER A 375 -14.05 1.07 6.49
C SER A 375 -13.51 -0.34 6.69
N ILE A 376 -12.19 -0.51 6.69
CA ILE A 376 -11.56 -1.78 7.02
C ILE A 376 -11.30 -1.77 8.53
N THR A 377 -12.15 -2.46 9.30
CA THR A 377 -12.09 -2.37 10.77
C THR A 377 -11.04 -3.29 11.38
N ASN A 378 -10.68 -4.35 10.65
CA ASN A 378 -9.56 -5.24 10.96
C ASN A 378 -9.14 -5.98 9.68
N ALA A 379 -8.05 -6.74 9.75
CA ALA A 379 -7.42 -7.38 8.59
C ALA A 379 -8.33 -8.36 7.83
N THR A 380 -9.50 -8.75 8.35
CA THR A 380 -10.44 -9.68 7.67
C THR A 380 -11.88 -9.16 7.60
N ASN A 381 -12.12 -7.87 7.92
CA ASN A 381 -13.46 -7.29 7.92
C ASN A 381 -13.52 -5.93 7.22
N LEU A 382 -14.35 -5.85 6.18
CA LEU A 382 -14.86 -4.60 5.60
C LEU A 382 -16.21 -4.29 6.23
N ARG A 383 -16.36 -3.11 6.81
CA ARG A 383 -17.61 -2.59 7.36
C ARG A 383 -18.18 -1.52 6.45
N LEU A 384 -19.43 -1.72 6.03
CA LEU A 384 -20.26 -0.68 5.42
C LEU A 384 -21.19 -0.13 6.50
N GLN A 385 -21.27 1.18 6.63
CA GLN A 385 -22.13 1.85 7.60
C GLN A 385 -22.82 3.06 7.00
N ARG A 386 -24.09 3.25 7.33
CA ARG A 386 -24.82 4.50 7.10
C ARG A 386 -25.42 4.97 8.41
N TRP A 387 -25.74 6.27 8.51
CA TRP A 387 -26.27 6.84 9.76
C TRP A 387 -27.77 7.06 9.73
N TYR A 388 -28.42 6.81 8.60
CA TYR A 388 -29.86 6.89 8.47
C TYR A 388 -30.40 5.82 7.53
N THR A 389 -31.41 5.09 7.99
CA THR A 389 -31.99 3.93 7.28
C THR A 389 -33.33 4.30 6.64
N GLY A 390 -33.97 3.32 6.01
CA GLY A 390 -35.29 3.43 5.38
C GLY A 390 -35.27 3.23 3.87
N GLN A 391 -34.22 2.64 3.32
CA GLN A 391 -34.20 2.06 1.96
C GLN A 391 -33.26 0.85 1.88
N THR A 392 -33.58 -0.06 0.95
CA THR A 392 -32.65 -1.10 0.50
C THR A 392 -31.61 -0.51 -0.45
N SER A 393 -30.45 -1.13 -0.50
CA SER A 393 -29.32 -0.71 -1.35
C SER A 393 -28.44 -1.91 -1.66
N ASP A 394 -28.00 -2.05 -2.89
CA ASP A 394 -27.00 -3.07 -3.20
C ASP A 394 -25.63 -2.43 -3.31
N HIS A 395 -24.60 -3.19 -2.96
CA HIS A 395 -23.23 -2.71 -2.92
C HIS A 395 -22.33 -3.59 -3.77
N ASN A 396 -21.47 -2.97 -4.56
CA ASN A 396 -20.28 -3.60 -5.08
C ASN A 396 -19.08 -2.98 -4.37
N TRP A 397 -18.29 -3.83 -3.73
CA TRP A 397 -17.13 -3.41 -2.95
C TRP A 397 -15.85 -3.96 -3.55
N GLN A 398 -14.77 -3.20 -3.37
CA GLN A 398 -13.41 -3.60 -3.70
C GLN A 398 -12.52 -3.25 -2.50
N VAL A 399 -11.63 -4.17 -2.11
CA VAL A 399 -10.54 -3.89 -1.18
C VAL A 399 -9.23 -4.04 -1.95
N ILE A 400 -8.46 -2.96 -1.95
CA ILE A 400 -7.21 -2.84 -2.67
C ILE A 400 -6.10 -2.84 -1.63
N GLU A 401 -5.27 -3.87 -1.63
CA GLU A 401 -4.05 -3.94 -0.83
C GLU A 401 -2.86 -3.57 -1.70
N LEU A 402 -2.30 -2.38 -1.44
CA LEU A 402 -1.13 -1.88 -2.14
C LEU A 402 0.11 -2.61 -1.60
N GLY A 403 0.60 -3.60 -2.35
CA GLY A 403 1.51 -4.63 -1.87
C GLY A 403 2.56 -4.19 -0.85
N ARG A 404 2.60 -4.92 0.28
CA ARG A 404 3.71 -4.90 1.23
C ARG A 404 4.70 -6.00 0.89
N ALA A 405 5.98 -5.67 0.91
CA ALA A 405 7.05 -6.65 0.87
C ALA A 405 7.24 -7.28 2.26
N LYS A 406 6.37 -8.22 2.59
CA LYS A 406 6.53 -9.15 3.71
C LYS A 406 7.00 -10.48 3.14
N TYR A 407 8.25 -10.83 3.42
CA TYR A 407 8.84 -12.07 2.95
C TYR A 407 8.75 -13.12 4.04
N ASP A 408 7.87 -14.11 3.84
CA ASP A 408 7.60 -15.17 4.82
C ASP A 408 8.87 -15.94 5.22
N PHE A 409 9.69 -16.34 4.24
CA PHE A 409 11.09 -16.67 4.48
C PHE A 409 11.93 -16.54 3.20
N VAL A 410 13.00 -15.76 3.30
CA VAL A 410 13.97 -15.50 2.23
C VAL A 410 15.11 -16.51 2.24
N LEU A 411 15.42 -17.10 3.40
CA LEU A 411 16.39 -18.19 3.53
C LEU A 411 15.90 -19.22 4.55
N LYS A 412 16.31 -20.47 4.34
CA LYS A 412 16.20 -21.54 5.33
C LYS A 412 17.59 -21.90 5.83
N ILE A 413 17.79 -21.90 7.14
CA ILE A 413 19.05 -22.28 7.80
C ILE A 413 18.84 -23.65 8.41
N VAL A 414 19.70 -24.61 8.08
CA VAL A 414 19.54 -26.02 8.47
C VAL A 414 20.73 -26.48 9.28
N ASN A 415 20.46 -27.09 10.44
CA ASN A 415 21.47 -27.80 11.22
C ASN A 415 21.52 -29.26 10.78
N LYS A 416 22.71 -29.72 10.40
CA LYS A 416 23.02 -31.09 10.00
C LYS A 416 23.60 -31.91 11.15
N ALA A 417 23.97 -31.28 12.27
CA ALA A 417 24.37 -31.97 13.48
C ALA A 417 23.14 -32.51 14.24
N SER A 418 23.33 -33.56 15.02
CA SER A 418 22.30 -34.14 15.90
C SER A 418 22.07 -33.33 17.18
N GLU A 419 23.01 -32.46 17.53
CA GLU A 419 22.99 -31.63 18.73
C GLU A 419 22.48 -30.21 18.44
N ASN A 420 21.99 -29.55 19.48
CA ASN A 420 21.42 -28.20 19.41
C ASN A 420 22.52 -27.14 19.32
N TRP A 421 22.48 -26.34 18.27
CA TRP A 421 23.42 -25.23 18.06
C TRP A 421 22.71 -23.90 18.35
N LYS A 422 23.45 -22.80 18.46
CA LYS A 422 22.83 -21.46 18.55
C LYS A 422 23.20 -20.60 17.36
N VAL A 423 22.26 -19.77 16.92
CA VAL A 423 22.48 -18.83 15.81
C VAL A 423 22.01 -17.43 16.15
N ARG A 424 22.67 -16.42 15.56
CA ARG A 424 22.19 -15.02 15.51
C ARG A 424 22.69 -14.34 14.24
N LEU A 425 22.07 -13.23 13.83
CA LEU A 425 22.62 -12.34 12.82
C LEU A 425 23.32 -11.15 13.47
N ARG A 426 24.37 -10.66 12.80
CA ARG A 426 25.02 -9.38 13.10
C ARG A 426 25.36 -8.66 11.81
N ALA A 427 24.81 -7.46 11.62
CA ALA A 427 25.20 -6.57 10.53
C ALA A 427 26.64 -6.07 10.74
N TYR A 428 27.43 -6.01 9.68
CA TYR A 428 28.82 -5.54 9.73
C TYR A 428 29.18 -4.47 8.69
N ALA A 429 28.40 -4.34 7.62
CA ALA A 429 28.52 -3.26 6.66
C ALA A 429 27.17 -2.95 6.02
N GLN A 430 27.04 -1.76 5.43
CA GLN A 430 25.84 -1.37 4.69
C GLN A 430 26.12 -0.29 3.64
N SER A 431 25.15 -0.05 2.76
CA SER A 431 25.07 1.15 1.93
C SER A 431 23.61 1.59 1.74
N ASN A 432 23.38 2.90 1.63
CA ASN A 432 22.07 3.50 1.40
C ASN A 432 21.00 3.04 2.40
N ILE A 433 21.30 2.91 3.70
CA ILE A 433 20.26 2.52 4.67
C ILE A 433 19.30 3.66 4.97
N GLU A 434 19.68 4.92 4.70
CA GLU A 434 18.94 6.14 5.01
C GLU A 434 17.55 6.20 4.34
N ARG A 435 17.41 5.46 3.22
CA ARG A 435 16.17 5.31 2.49
C ARG A 435 15.18 4.36 3.17
N LEU A 436 15.64 3.44 4.02
CA LEU A 436 14.78 2.47 4.68
C LEU A 436 13.93 3.17 5.75
N VAL A 437 12.60 3.06 5.62
CA VAL A 437 11.66 3.55 6.64
C VAL A 437 11.57 2.54 7.77
N ASN A 438 11.43 1.26 7.41
CA ASN A 438 11.46 0.15 8.36
C ASN A 438 12.03 -1.08 7.65
N CYS A 439 13.12 -1.64 8.17
CA CYS A 439 13.61 -2.94 7.76
C CYS A 439 13.85 -3.78 9.02
N THR A 440 13.07 -4.84 9.19
CA THR A 440 13.27 -5.84 10.24
C THR A 440 13.61 -7.16 9.60
N ILE A 441 14.81 -7.66 9.88
CA ILE A 441 15.29 -9.00 9.54
C ILE A 441 15.16 -9.85 10.80
N TYR A 442 14.46 -10.96 10.71
CA TYR A 442 14.13 -11.77 11.88
C TYR A 442 14.18 -13.26 11.57
N PHE A 443 14.39 -14.03 12.62
CA PHE A 443 14.23 -15.46 12.58
C PHE A 443 12.81 -15.86 12.98
N ARG A 444 12.30 -16.92 12.36
CA ARG A 444 11.05 -17.57 12.76
C ARG A 444 11.17 -19.08 12.75
N ASN A 445 10.51 -19.72 13.69
CA ASN A 445 10.28 -21.17 13.77
C ASN A 445 8.94 -21.43 14.46
N GLU A 446 8.66 -22.69 14.81
CA GLU A 446 7.43 -23.06 15.53
C GLU A 446 7.31 -22.42 16.93
N ALA A 447 8.45 -22.04 17.54
CA ALA A 447 8.47 -21.40 18.86
C ALA A 447 8.21 -19.89 18.82
N GLY A 448 8.24 -19.25 17.64
CA GLY A 448 7.90 -17.83 17.49
C GLY A 448 8.83 -17.05 16.56
N ILE A 449 8.93 -15.74 16.81
CA ILE A 449 9.75 -14.77 16.06
C ILE A 449 10.81 -14.18 16.99
N SER A 450 12.00 -13.92 16.44
CA SER A 450 13.05 -13.14 17.10
C SER A 450 13.66 -12.15 16.12
N ASN A 451 13.57 -10.86 16.46
CA ASN A 451 14.17 -9.79 15.67
C ASN A 451 15.69 -9.88 15.77
N GLN A 452 16.37 -9.76 14.64
CA GLN A 452 17.82 -9.91 14.57
C GLN A 452 18.50 -8.62 14.12
N ILE A 453 18.02 -8.00 13.05
CA ILE A 453 18.51 -6.69 12.58
C ILE A 453 17.29 -5.80 12.37
N GLN A 454 17.32 -4.59 12.90
CA GLN A 454 16.27 -3.59 12.74
C GLN A 454 16.86 -2.24 12.36
N ILE A 455 16.36 -1.68 11.27
CA ILE A 455 16.64 -0.33 10.78
C ILE A 455 15.33 0.43 10.75
N LEU A 456 15.27 1.55 11.47
CA LEU A 456 14.12 2.43 11.54
C LEU A 456 14.55 3.82 11.09
N ASN A 457 13.82 4.40 10.13
CA ASN A 457 14.06 5.73 9.59
C ASN A 457 15.52 5.99 9.18
N GLY A 458 16.19 4.99 8.62
CA GLY A 458 17.55 5.12 8.12
C GLY A 458 18.67 4.82 9.12
N ALA A 459 18.35 4.41 10.35
CA ALA A 459 19.34 4.10 11.38
C ALA A 459 19.07 2.73 12.01
N TYR A 460 20.11 2.02 12.44
CA TYR A 460 19.92 0.79 13.20
C TYR A 460 19.31 1.10 14.56
N SER A 461 18.15 0.51 14.85
CA SER A 461 17.68 0.34 16.23
C SER A 461 18.24 -0.94 16.85
N GLN A 462 18.63 -1.91 16.03
CA GLN A 462 19.26 -3.16 16.43
C GLN A 462 20.16 -3.68 15.31
N ASN A 463 21.46 -3.85 15.54
CA ASN A 463 22.40 -4.37 14.53
C ASN A 463 22.78 -5.85 14.73
N HIS A 464 22.30 -6.47 15.81
CA HIS A 464 22.44 -7.92 16.06
C HIS A 464 21.30 -8.41 16.97
N GLY A 465 20.95 -9.68 16.83
CA GLY A 465 19.92 -10.31 17.64
C GLY A 465 20.46 -11.12 18.81
N ASP A 466 19.52 -11.57 19.64
CA ASP A 466 19.80 -12.59 20.65
C ASP A 466 20.09 -13.94 20.00
N TRP A 467 20.85 -14.77 20.72
CA TRP A 467 21.10 -16.15 20.35
C TRP A 467 19.81 -16.96 20.41
N ILE A 468 19.50 -17.69 19.34
CA ILE A 468 18.36 -18.61 19.27
C ILE A 468 18.85 -20.03 19.13
N ASN A 469 18.12 -20.97 19.73
CA ASN A 469 18.36 -22.38 19.55
C ASN A 469 18.01 -22.82 18.11
N LEU A 470 18.94 -23.50 17.48
CA LEU A 470 18.78 -24.22 16.22
C LEU A 470 18.86 -25.70 16.54
N GLU A 471 17.69 -26.32 16.71
CA GLU A 471 17.56 -27.73 17.10
C GLU A 471 18.41 -28.65 16.22
N GLY A 472 18.93 -29.72 16.82
CA GLY A 472 19.64 -30.78 16.10
C GLY A 472 18.76 -31.34 14.97
N SER A 473 19.33 -31.46 13.77
CA SER A 473 18.60 -31.82 12.54
C SER A 473 17.43 -30.90 12.18
N GLY A 474 17.30 -29.76 12.86
CA GLY A 474 16.22 -28.79 12.71
C GLY A 474 16.53 -27.69 11.70
N SER A 475 15.58 -26.77 11.56
CA SER A 475 15.74 -25.58 10.72
C SER A 475 15.10 -24.35 11.33
N ILE A 476 15.67 -23.19 11.02
CA ILE A 476 15.08 -21.88 11.30
C ILE A 476 14.97 -21.09 9.99
N TYR A 477 13.96 -20.24 9.90
CA TYR A 477 13.68 -19.47 8.70
C TYR A 477 14.05 -18.01 8.91
N LEU A 478 14.75 -17.43 7.95
CA LEU A 478 15.08 -16.01 7.92
C LEU A 478 13.99 -15.29 7.11
N ALA A 479 13.36 -14.30 7.70
CA ALA A 479 12.25 -13.54 7.15
C ALA A 479 12.53 -12.03 7.24
N MET A 480 11.81 -11.24 6.43
CA MET A 480 12.04 -9.80 6.34
C MET A 480 10.72 -9.02 6.22
N LYS A 481 10.67 -7.87 6.90
CA LYS A 481 9.63 -6.84 6.77
C LYS A 481 10.30 -5.54 6.34
N ILE A 482 9.94 -5.00 5.18
CA ILE A 482 10.70 -3.90 4.55
C ILE A 482 9.78 -2.82 3.96
N SER A 483 10.10 -1.55 4.24
CA SER A 483 9.56 -0.36 3.57
C SER A 483 10.65 0.69 3.37
N ALA A 484 10.53 1.48 2.30
CA ALA A 484 11.57 2.45 1.94
C ALA A 484 11.03 3.69 1.19
N LYS A 485 11.78 4.81 1.26
CA LYS A 485 11.41 6.17 0.79
C LYS A 485 11.60 6.41 -0.72
N ASN A 486 12.19 5.48 -1.44
CA ASN A 486 12.47 5.59 -2.89
C ASN A 486 12.65 4.17 -3.47
N SER A 487 13.14 4.05 -4.71
CA SER A 487 13.40 2.77 -5.38
C SER A 487 14.90 2.49 -5.58
N GLU A 488 15.78 3.21 -4.87
CA GLU A 488 17.22 2.94 -4.92
C GLU A 488 17.54 1.60 -4.23
N THR A 489 18.74 1.08 -4.43
CA THR A 489 19.14 -0.16 -3.76
C THR A 489 19.86 0.13 -2.44
N THR A 490 19.45 -0.56 -1.39
CA THR A 490 20.15 -0.68 -0.11
C THR A 490 20.87 -2.03 -0.04
N PHE A 491 22.08 -2.04 0.48
CA PHE A 491 22.77 -3.28 0.82
C PHE A 491 22.99 -3.36 2.33
N ILE A 492 22.69 -4.52 2.92
CA ILE A 492 23.04 -4.86 4.30
C ILE A 492 23.88 -6.13 4.26
N TYR A 493 25.08 -6.08 4.80
CA TYR A 493 25.96 -7.23 4.91
C TYR A 493 25.96 -7.73 6.35
N ALA A 494 25.62 -9.01 6.53
CA ALA A 494 25.52 -9.63 7.84
C ALA A 494 26.32 -10.92 7.93
N PHE A 495 26.75 -11.22 9.15
CA PHE A 495 27.17 -12.55 9.52
C PHE A 495 26.00 -13.30 10.15
N LEU A 496 25.75 -14.51 9.69
CA LEU A 496 25.10 -15.54 10.48
C LEU A 496 26.18 -16.18 11.36
N GLU A 497 26.15 -15.85 12.64
CA GLU A 497 27.04 -16.42 13.64
C GLU A 497 26.43 -17.73 14.13
N VAL A 498 27.20 -18.80 14.09
CA VAL A 498 26.75 -20.15 14.45
C VAL A 498 27.63 -20.70 15.57
N LEU A 499 27.13 -20.68 16.80
CA LEU A 499 27.85 -21.08 18.00
C LEU A 499 27.89 -22.60 18.14
N ILE A 500 29.10 -23.14 18.29
CA ILE A 500 29.35 -24.56 18.51
C ILE A 500 28.98 -24.90 19.97
N PRO A 501 28.22 -25.99 20.21
CA PRO A 501 27.72 -26.33 21.54
C PRO A 501 28.83 -26.46 22.58
N ASN A 502 28.59 -25.93 23.78
CA ASN A 502 29.52 -25.98 24.92
C ASN A 502 30.89 -25.31 24.65
N THR A 503 30.96 -24.42 23.66
CA THR A 503 32.17 -23.63 23.38
C THR A 503 31.86 -22.13 23.27
N LEU A 504 32.90 -21.32 23.17
CA LEU A 504 32.81 -19.90 22.77
C LEU A 504 33.15 -19.68 21.29
N THR A 505 33.35 -20.77 20.53
CA THR A 505 33.74 -20.72 19.12
C THR A 505 32.49 -20.70 18.26
N TYR A 506 32.46 -19.79 17.29
CA TYR A 506 31.38 -19.71 16.31
C TYR A 506 31.91 -19.65 14.88
N ASN A 507 31.14 -20.21 13.95
CA ASN A 507 31.36 -20.05 12.53
C ASN A 507 30.68 -18.77 12.03
N LEU A 508 31.28 -18.13 11.03
CA LEU A 508 30.73 -16.94 10.37
C LEU A 508 30.32 -17.29 8.94
N MET A 509 29.03 -17.18 8.66
CA MET A 509 28.46 -17.36 7.33
C MET A 509 28.03 -16.00 6.78
N LEU A 510 28.40 -15.69 5.54
CA LEU A 510 28.16 -14.37 4.93
C LEU A 510 26.78 -14.31 4.28
N ILE A 511 25.97 -13.34 4.67
CA ILE A 511 24.68 -13.08 4.03
C ILE A 511 24.65 -11.63 3.56
N GLU A 512 24.42 -11.44 2.26
CA GLU A 512 24.15 -10.14 1.66
C GLU A 512 22.65 -9.97 1.49
N PHE A 513 22.09 -8.87 2.00
CA PHE A 513 20.72 -8.46 1.70
C PHE A 513 20.75 -7.28 0.73
N ARG A 514 20.26 -7.51 -0.48
CA ARG A 514 20.02 -6.49 -1.48
C ARG A 514 18.54 -6.13 -1.47
N ILE A 515 18.24 -4.90 -1.07
CA ILE A 515 16.87 -4.38 -0.94
C ILE A 515 16.66 -3.32 -2.02
N SER A 516 15.75 -3.56 -2.96
CA SER A 516 15.46 -2.65 -4.08
C SER A 516 14.22 -1.80 -3.82
#